data_AF-A0A0G9K5G8-F1
#
_entry.id   AF-A0A0G9K5G8-F1
#
_cell.length_a   1.000
_cell.length_b   1.000
_cell.length_c   1.000
_cell.angle_alpha   90.00
_cell.angle_beta   90.00
_cell.angle_gamma   90.00
#
_symmetry.space_group_name_H-M   'P 1'
#
loop_
_entity.id
_entity.type
_entity.pdbx_description
1 polymer ?
#
loop_
_entity_poly.entity_id
_entity_poly.type
_entity_poly.pdbx_seq_one_letter_code
_entity_poly.pdbx_strand_id
1 'polypeptide(L)' 'MGMPSGISLFIISLFMIMPLVMLVNVAISEFKDNINKIVWIIIILVLYPIGWILYLIFGRK' A
#
# COMPACT_ATOMS: atom_id res chain seq x y z
N MET A 1 -16.35 -0.14 -26.77
CA MET A 1 -15.22 -0.10 -25.83
C MET A 1 -14.48 -1.42 -25.95
N GLY A 2 -13.17 -1.40 -26.23
CA GLY A 2 -12.38 -2.64 -26.30
C GLY A 2 -12.24 -3.26 -24.91
N MET A 3 -12.29 -4.59 -24.83
CA MET A 3 -12.07 -5.29 -23.57
C MET A 3 -10.68 -4.93 -23.01
N PRO A 4 -10.55 -4.63 -21.71
CA PRO A 4 -9.24 -4.43 -21.09
C PRO A 4 -8.37 -5.68 -21.32
N SER A 5 -7.13 -5.47 -21.74
CA SER A 5 -6.17 -6.58 -21.91
C SER A 5 -5.86 -7.24 -20.56
N GLY A 6 -5.43 -8.51 -20.56
CA GLY A 6 -5.05 -9.20 -19.33
C GLY A 6 -3.99 -8.45 -18.50
N ILE A 7 -3.06 -7.75 -19.17
CA ILE A 7 -2.06 -6.89 -18.52
C ILE A 7 -2.72 -5.73 -17.78
N SER A 8 -3.71 -5.07 -18.39
CA SER A 8 -4.43 -3.97 -17.74
C SER A 8 -5.21 -4.44 -16.51
N LEU A 9 -5.85 -5.62 -16.57
CA LEU A 9 -6.55 -6.22 -15.43
C LEU A 9 -5.58 -6.56 -14.29
N PHE A 10 -4.39 -7.07 -14.62
CA PHE A 10 -3.35 -7.35 -13.64
C PHE A 10 -2.89 -6.09 -12.92
N ILE A 11 -2.62 -5.00 -13.66
CA ILE A 11 -2.19 -3.72 -13.09
C ILE A 11 -3.27 -3.16 -12.14
N ILE A 12 -4.53 -3.17 -12.57
CA ILE A 12 -5.66 -2.69 -11.74
C ILE A 12 -5.76 -3.52 -10.45
N SER A 13 -5.69 -4.86 -10.58
CA SER A 13 -5.74 -5.77 -9.43
C SER A 13 -4.58 -5.54 -8.47
N LEU A 14 -3.37 -5.35 -8.99
CA LEU A 14 -2.18 -5.05 -8.20
C LEU A 14 -2.38 -3.79 -7.38
N PHE A 15 -2.81 -2.70 -8.01
CA PHE A 15 -3.04 -1.43 -7.33
C PHE A 15 -4.19 -1.48 -6.33
N MET A 16 -5.19 -2.34 -6.55
CA MET A 16 -6.27 -2.57 -5.59
C MET A 16 -5.84 -3.37 -4.35
N ILE A 17 -5.07 -4.44 -4.56
CA ILE A 17 -4.75 -5.40 -3.50
C ILE A 17 -3.54 -4.96 -2.69
N MET A 18 -2.51 -4.38 -3.32
CA MET A 18 -1.26 -4.00 -2.65
C MET A 18 -1.43 -3.08 -1.42
N PRO A 19 -2.29 -2.04 -1.46
CA PRO A 19 -2.57 -1.21 -0.29
C PRO A 19 -3.06 -2.01 0.91
N LEU A 20 -3.96 -2.98 0.70
CA LEU A 20 -4.49 -3.83 1.77
C LEU A 20 -3.37 -4.71 2.36
N VAL A 21 -2.54 -5.29 1.49
CA VAL A 21 -1.37 -6.09 1.91
C VAL A 21 -0.41 -5.24 2.75
N MET A 22 -0.16 -4.00 2.34
CA MET A 22 0.73 -3.11 3.10
C MET A 22 0.11 -2.66 4.43
N LEU A 23 -1.21 -2.46 4.52
CA LEU A 23 -1.87 -2.17 5.80
C LEU A 23 -1.70 -3.33 6.79
N VAL A 24 -1.88 -4.58 6.34
CA VAL A 24 -1.62 -5.76 7.17
C VAL A 24 -0.15 -5.77 7.59
N ASN A 25 0.77 -5.49 6.66
CA ASN A 25 2.19 -5.42 6.98
C ASN A 25 2.51 -4.35 8.04
N VAL A 26 1.92 -3.16 7.95
CA VAL A 26 2.08 -2.11 8.97
C VAL A 26 1.52 -2.56 10.32
N ALA A 27 0.35 -3.22 10.33
CA ALA A 27 -0.28 -3.68 11.56
C ALA A 27 0.60 -4.67 12.33
N ILE A 28 1.17 -5.66 11.63
CA ILE A 28 2.02 -6.70 12.23
C ILE A 28 3.46 -6.26 12.50
N SER A 29 3.93 -5.17 11.89
CA SER A 29 5.31 -4.71 12.07
C SER A 29 5.54 -4.10 13.44
N GLU A 30 6.71 -4.39 14.02
CA GLU A 30 7.15 -3.79 15.28
C GLU A 30 7.76 -2.41 15.02
N PHE A 31 6.93 -1.37 15.07
CA PHE A 31 7.43 0.00 15.06
C PHE A 31 7.88 0.39 16.46
N LYS A 32 9.04 1.03 16.56
CA LYS A 32 9.55 1.59 17.82
C LYS A 32 8.58 2.59 18.47
N ASP A 33 7.84 3.32 17.63
CA ASP A 33 6.87 4.31 18.04
C ASP A 33 5.50 4.04 17.37
N ASN A 34 4.44 4.02 18.17
CA ASN A 34 3.07 3.85 17.69
C ASN A 34 2.64 5.00 16.76
N ILE A 35 3.19 6.21 16.94
CA ILE A 35 2.91 7.36 16.08
C ILE A 35 3.38 7.06 14.65
N ASN A 36 4.58 6.49 14.49
CA ASN A 36 5.11 6.14 13.15
C ASN A 36 4.22 5.10 12.46
N LYS A 37 3.71 4.12 13.20
CA LYS A 37 2.77 3.12 12.66
C LYS A 37 1.49 3.80 12.15
N ILE A 38 0.89 4.69 12.94
CA ILE A 38 -0.33 5.41 12.57
C ILE A 38 -0.09 6.30 11.33
N VAL A 39 1.04 7.01 11.30
CA VAL A 39 1.41 7.86 10.15
C VAL A 39 1.49 7.04 8.87
N TRP A 40 2.07 5.84 8.90
CA TRP A 40 2.11 4.97 7.73
C TRP A 40 0.74 4.46 7.29
N ILE A 41 -0.15 4.12 8.23
CA ILE A 41 -1.54 3.76 7.91
C ILE A 41 -2.23 4.93 7.18
N ILE A 42 -2.08 6.16 7.69
CA ILE A 42 -2.66 7.36 7.07
C ILE A 42 -2.08 7.58 5.66
N ILE A 43 -0.76 7.47 5.49
CA ILE A 43 -0.10 7.61 4.18
C ILE A 43 -0.66 6.59 3.18
N ILE A 44 -0.79 5.31 3.56
CA ILE A 44 -1.29 4.26 2.66
C ILE A 44 -2.74 4.52 2.25
N LEU A 45 -3.59 4.99 3.16
CA LEU A 45 -5.01 5.24 2.91
C LEU A 45 -5.25 6.52 2.09
N VAL A 46 -4.53 7.60 2.39
CA VAL A 46 -4.77 8.92 1.80
C VAL A 46 -4.05 9.09 0.46
N LEU A 47 -2.81 8.63 0.34
CA LEU A 47 -1.99 8.82 -0.86
C LEU A 47 -2.22 7.70 -1.89
N TYR A 48 -3.45 7.23 -2.04
CA TYR A 48 -3.75 6.20 -3.04
C TYR A 48 -3.46 6.73 -4.47
N PRO A 49 -2.79 5.97 -5.35
CA PRO A 49 -2.27 4.61 -5.20
C PRO A 49 -0.78 4.53 -4.81
N ILE A 50 -0.13 5.64 -4.44
CA ILE A 50 1.33 5.73 -4.26
C ILE A 50 1.74 5.43 -2.81
N GLY A 51 0.85 5.61 -1.83
CA GLY A 51 1.14 5.49 -0.40
C GLY A 51 1.74 4.13 0.01
N TRP A 52 1.25 3.03 -0.59
CA TRP A 52 1.80 1.69 -0.34
C TRP A 52 3.21 1.50 -0.93
N ILE A 53 3.53 2.19 -2.02
CA ILE A 53 4.88 2.18 -2.63
C ILE A 53 5.85 2.92 -1.71
N LEU A 54 5.46 4.09 -1.20
CA LEU A 54 6.27 4.85 -0.25
C LEU A 54 6.57 4.03 1.01
N TYR A 55 5.56 3.32 1.53
CA TYR A 55 5.73 2.43 2.67
C TYR A 55 6.76 1.33 2.39
N LEU A 56 6.70 0.67 1.23
CA LEU A 56 7.66 -0.37 0.87
C LEU A 56 9.11 0.12 0.83
N ILE A 57 9.32 1.35 0.37
CA ILE A 57 10.66 1.93 0.17
C ILE A 57 11.22 2.51 1.47
N PHE A 58 10.39 3.21 2.25
CA PHE A 58 10.85 4.00 3.39
C PHE A 58 10.34 3.49 4.75
N GLY A 59 9.19 2.85 4.80
CA GLY A 59 8.52 2.48 6.05
C GLY A 59 9.00 1.19 6.71
N ARG A 60 9.84 0.42 6.03
CA ARG A 60 10.45 -0.83 6.54
C ARG A 60 11.87 -0.66 7.10
N LYS A 61 12.27 0.58 7.42
CA LYS A 61 13.52 0.89 8.12
C LYS A 61 13.25 1.10 9.59
#